data_AF-A0A4V1UY31-F1
#
_entry.id   AF-A0A4V1UY31-F1
#
_cell.length_a   1.000
_cell.length_b   1.000
_cell.length_c   1.000
_cell.angle_alpha   90.00
_cell.angle_beta   90.00
_cell.angle_gamma   90.00
#
_symmetry.space_group_name_H-M   'P 1'
#
loop_
_entity.id
_entity.type
_entity.pdbx_description
1 polymer ?
#
loop_
_entity_poly.entity_id
_entity_poly.type
_entity_poly.pdbx_seq_one_letter_code
_entity_poly.pdbx_strand_id
1 'polypeptide(L)'
;MLSGSAGVTLSAIAPAQAQRGAIAPATVTSLAPIPAAVPSTARVAIERGRQLESQGIPALAAVQYRTAVSNAPASLDAARELARFYVRQERWEDAAEAW
;
A
#
# COMPACT_ATOMS: atom_id res chain seq x y z
N MET A 1 -24.22 -47.34 22.47
CA MET A 1 -22.80 -47.43 22.14
C MET A 1 -22.62 -48.34 20.93
N LEU A 2 -21.82 -47.87 19.96
CA LEU A 2 -21.04 -48.59 18.93
C LEU A 2 -21.78 -49.34 17.80
N SER A 3 -21.72 -48.75 16.60
CA SER A 3 -21.15 -49.29 15.34
C SER A 3 -21.53 -48.31 14.22
N GLY A 4 -20.58 -47.70 13.50
CA GLY A 4 -19.79 -48.35 12.44
C GLY A 4 -20.69 -48.51 11.20
N SER A 5 -20.40 -48.03 10.00
CA SER A 5 -19.11 -47.84 9.34
C SER A 5 -19.32 -47.17 7.98
N ALA A 6 -18.30 -46.42 7.57
CA ALA A 6 -17.82 -46.19 6.21
C ALA A 6 -18.64 -46.79 5.05
N GLY A 7 -19.11 -45.91 4.17
CA GLY A 7 -19.34 -46.20 2.75
C GLY A 7 -18.47 -45.28 1.91
N VAL A 8 -17.20 -45.66 1.71
CA VAL A 8 -16.31 -45.08 0.69
C VAL A 8 -16.27 -46.03 -0.50
N THR A 9 -15.98 -45.45 -1.67
CA THR A 9 -15.53 -46.04 -2.95
C THR A 9 -16.67 -46.28 -3.96
N LEU A 10 -16.54 -46.05 -5.26
CA LEU A 10 -15.41 -45.82 -6.17
C LEU A 10 -15.85 -44.77 -7.21
N SER A 11 -15.01 -43.76 -7.50
CA SER A 11 -14.14 -43.74 -8.70
C SER A 11 -14.84 -44.10 -10.01
N ALA A 12 -15.24 -43.06 -10.75
CA ALA A 12 -15.15 -43.10 -12.21
C ALA A 12 -13.97 -42.21 -12.61
N ILE A 13 -12.95 -42.87 -13.15
CA ILE A 13 -11.70 -42.31 -13.64
C ILE A 13 -11.98 -41.74 -15.06
N ALA A 14 -11.34 -40.60 -15.35
CA ALA A 14 -11.25 -39.82 -16.61
C ALA A 14 -10.85 -40.67 -17.86
N PRO A 15 -10.64 -40.15 -19.11
CA PRO A 15 -10.49 -38.75 -19.55
C PRO A 15 -11.11 -38.40 -20.93
N ALA A 16 -11.26 -37.10 -21.25
CA ALA A 16 -11.26 -36.65 -22.65
C ALA A 16 -10.90 -35.17 -22.72
N GLN A 17 -9.65 -34.92 -23.10
CA GLN A 17 -9.17 -33.59 -23.43
C GLN A 17 -9.94 -33.02 -24.63
N ALA A 18 -10.49 -31.83 -24.46
CA ALA A 18 -10.75 -30.92 -25.57
C ALA A 18 -10.38 -29.51 -25.12
N GLN A 19 -9.06 -29.32 -25.04
CA GLN A 19 -8.44 -28.00 -25.10
C GLN A 19 -8.92 -27.33 -26.39
N ARG A 20 -9.76 -26.30 -26.31
CA ARG A 20 -9.74 -25.22 -27.30
C ARG A 20 -10.44 -23.96 -26.78
N GLY A 21 -9.58 -23.04 -26.36
CA GLY A 21 -9.66 -21.66 -26.83
C GLY A 21 -10.95 -20.92 -26.49
N ALA A 22 -11.14 -20.61 -25.22
CA ALA A 22 -11.87 -19.41 -24.85
C ALA A 22 -11.00 -18.67 -23.84
N ILE A 23 -10.09 -17.86 -24.40
CA ILE A 23 -9.55 -16.64 -23.80
C ILE A 23 -10.15 -16.34 -22.42
N ALA A 24 -9.38 -16.61 -21.37
CA ALA A 24 -9.67 -16.03 -20.07
C ALA A 24 -9.88 -14.53 -20.31
N PRO A 25 -11.00 -13.92 -19.90
CA PRO A 25 -10.99 -12.48 -19.73
C PRO A 25 -9.86 -12.26 -18.73
N ALA A 26 -8.77 -11.66 -19.22
CA ALA A 26 -7.68 -11.21 -18.39
C ALA A 26 -8.34 -10.58 -17.19
N THR A 27 -8.15 -11.22 -16.02
CA THR A 27 -8.62 -10.72 -14.75
C THR A 27 -8.28 -9.26 -14.77
N VAL A 28 -9.30 -8.42 -14.95
CA VAL A 28 -9.13 -6.98 -15.00
C VAL A 28 -8.43 -6.72 -13.70
N THR A 29 -7.13 -6.38 -13.80
CA THR A 29 -6.31 -6.02 -12.66
C THR A 29 -7.20 -5.17 -11.82
N SER A 30 -7.55 -5.70 -10.65
CA SER A 30 -8.34 -4.98 -9.68
C SER A 30 -7.53 -3.71 -9.45
N LEU A 31 -7.92 -2.63 -10.13
CA LEU A 31 -7.54 -1.30 -9.74
C LEU A 31 -8.15 -1.24 -8.36
N ALA A 32 -7.32 -1.54 -7.36
CA ALA A 32 -7.61 -1.19 -5.99
C ALA A 32 -8.21 0.22 -6.04
N PRO A 33 -9.33 0.47 -5.36
CA PRO A 33 -9.91 1.80 -5.37
C PRO A 33 -8.78 2.75 -5.00
N ILE A 34 -8.39 3.62 -5.93
CA ILE A 34 -7.55 4.78 -5.60
C ILE A 34 -8.32 5.41 -4.43
N PRO A 35 -7.80 5.39 -3.19
CA PRO A 35 -8.59 5.86 -2.07
C PRO A 35 -8.94 7.30 -2.38
N ALA A 36 -10.23 7.50 -2.68
CA ALA A 36 -10.76 8.76 -3.11
C ALA A 36 -10.55 9.71 -1.94
N ALA A 37 -9.72 10.71 -2.21
CA ALA A 37 -9.64 11.94 -1.48
C ALA A 37 -9.51 11.85 0.08
N VAL A 38 -8.28 11.71 0.58
CA VAL A 38 -7.87 12.42 1.83
C VAL A 38 -6.67 13.40 1.60
N PRO A 39 -6.64 14.19 0.50
CA PRO A 39 -5.54 15.12 0.21
C PRO A 39 -5.51 16.29 1.21
N SER A 40 -6.62 16.59 1.89
CA SER A 40 -6.69 17.66 2.88
C SER A 40 -5.84 17.32 4.11
N THR A 41 -5.99 16.14 4.69
CA THR A 41 -5.25 15.76 5.91
C THR A 41 -3.76 15.59 5.65
N ALA A 42 -3.37 15.03 4.51
CA ALA A 42 -1.96 14.95 4.12
C ALA A 42 -1.34 16.34 3.90
N ARG A 43 -2.04 17.26 3.22
CA ARG A 43 -1.59 18.65 3.05
C ARG A 43 -1.45 19.40 4.38
N VAL A 44 -2.42 19.24 5.28
CA VAL A 44 -2.36 19.86 6.62
C VAL A 44 -1.15 19.34 7.41
N ALA A 45 -0.86 18.05 7.32
CA ALA A 45 0.31 17.46 7.95
C ALA A 45 1.62 17.98 7.34
N ILE A 46 1.70 18.13 6.00
CA ILE A 46 2.86 18.76 5.33
C ILE A 46 3.08 20.18 5.83
N GLU A 47 2.02 21.00 5.88
CA GLU A 47 2.13 22.40 6.29
C GLU A 47 2.58 22.53 7.74
N ARG A 48 2.02 21.69 8.63
CA ARG A 48 2.48 21.64 10.02
C ARG A 48 3.94 21.18 10.12
N GLY A 49 4.34 20.20 9.31
CA GLY A 49 5.74 19.74 9.21
C GLY A 49 6.68 20.89 8.87
N ARG A 50 6.35 21.69 7.85
CA ARG A 50 7.12 22.87 7.44
C ARG A 50 7.18 23.93 8.54
N GLN A 51 6.06 24.18 9.21
CA GLN A 51 6.01 25.12 10.32
C GLN A 51 6.94 24.69 11.48
N LEU A 52 6.87 23.42 11.88
CA LEU A 52 7.73 22.87 12.95
C LEU A 52 9.21 22.89 12.57
N GLU A 53 9.52 22.62 11.30
CA GLU A 53 10.87 22.74 10.77
C GLU A 53 11.38 24.18 10.83
N SER A 54 10.56 25.16 10.44
CA SER A 54 10.90 26.59 10.56
C SER A 54 11.08 27.07 12.01
N GLN A 55 10.44 26.39 12.96
CA GLN A 55 10.59 26.62 14.39
C GLN A 55 11.84 25.93 14.98
N GLY A 56 12.62 25.21 14.16
CA GLY A 56 13.80 24.48 14.62
C GLY A 56 13.47 23.21 15.40
N ILE A 57 12.28 22.62 15.17
CA ILE A 57 11.83 21.39 15.84
C ILE A 57 11.75 20.23 14.82
N PRO A 58 12.89 19.76 14.26
CA PRO A 58 12.90 18.79 13.17
C PRO A 58 12.31 17.43 13.57
N ALA A 59 12.44 17.02 14.84
CA ALA A 59 11.87 15.76 15.30
C ALA A 59 10.34 15.71 15.15
N LEU A 60 9.64 16.80 15.51
CA LEU A 60 8.19 16.88 15.34
C LEU A 60 7.82 17.08 13.87
N ALA A 61 8.64 17.80 13.09
CA ALA A 61 8.44 17.94 11.66
C ALA A 61 8.45 16.57 10.95
N ALA A 62 9.41 15.71 11.29
CA ALA A 62 9.51 14.34 10.78
C ALA A 62 8.23 13.54 11.02
N VAL A 63 7.65 13.65 12.22
CA VAL A 63 6.39 12.97 12.58
C VAL A 63 5.25 13.44 11.69
N GLN A 64 5.15 14.75 11.42
CA GLN A 64 4.09 15.28 10.57
C GLN A 64 4.26 14.89 9.11
N TYR A 65 5.48 14.91 8.57
CA TYR A 65 5.74 14.45 7.21
C TYR A 65 5.44 12.95 7.04
N ARG A 66 5.84 12.11 8.02
CA ARG A 66 5.46 10.68 8.03
C ARG A 66 3.96 10.49 8.10
N THR A 67 3.27 11.29 8.91
CA THR A 67 1.80 11.29 9.00
C THR A 67 1.17 11.66 7.66
N ALA A 68 1.76 12.60 6.91
CA ALA A 68 1.29 12.93 5.56
C ALA A 68 1.37 11.75 4.60
N VAL A 69 2.49 11.01 4.63
CA VAL A 69 2.67 9.79 3.82
C VAL A 69 1.72 8.69 4.27
N SER A 70 1.56 8.44 5.57
CA SER A 70 0.62 7.43 6.07
C SER A 70 -0.83 7.74 5.71
N ASN A 71 -1.23 9.02 5.72
CA ASN A 71 -2.59 9.44 5.35
C ASN A 71 -2.84 9.39 3.85
N ALA A 72 -1.80 9.51 3.03
CA ALA A 72 -1.89 9.41 1.58
C ALA A 72 -0.68 8.67 1.00
N PRO A 73 -0.62 7.33 1.12
CA PRO A 73 0.55 6.55 0.71
C PRO A 73 0.85 6.65 -0.79
N ALA A 74 -0.16 6.89 -1.62
CA ALA A 74 -0.03 7.10 -3.06
C ALA A 74 0.27 8.56 -3.44
N SER A 75 0.41 9.47 -2.47
CA SER A 75 0.68 10.88 -2.72
C SER A 75 2.18 11.13 -2.92
N LEU A 76 2.56 11.37 -4.16
CA LEU A 76 3.93 11.78 -4.51
C LEU A 76 4.34 13.09 -3.82
N ASP A 77 3.38 14.00 -3.55
CA ASP A 77 3.68 15.23 -2.83
C ASP A 77 4.07 14.96 -1.38
N ALA A 78 3.40 14.02 -0.70
CA ALA A 78 3.73 13.68 0.69
C ALA A 78 5.10 12.98 0.78
N ALA A 79 5.34 12.01 -0.11
CA ALA A 79 6.62 11.31 -0.25
C ALA A 79 7.76 12.30 -0.53
N ARG A 80 7.58 13.20 -1.50
CA ARG A 80 8.55 14.24 -1.86
C ARG A 80 8.89 15.16 -0.70
N GLU A 81 7.91 15.61 0.08
CA GLU A 81 8.16 16.52 1.20
C GLU A 81 8.93 15.83 2.33
N LEU A 82 8.63 14.55 2.61
CA LEU A 82 9.39 13.75 3.56
C LEU A 82 10.83 13.52 3.08
N ALA A 83 11.02 13.15 1.80
CA ALA A 83 12.35 12.94 1.22
C ALA A 83 13.18 14.24 1.24
N ARG A 84 12.57 15.38 0.86
CA ARG A 84 13.24 16.70 0.93
C ARG A 84 13.65 17.07 2.35
N PHE A 85 12.80 16.76 3.33
CA PHE A 85 13.11 16.98 4.74
C PHE A 85 14.32 16.15 5.19
N TYR A 86 14.46 14.90 4.72
CA TYR A 86 15.63 14.08 5.00
C TYR A 86 16.90 14.55 4.27
N VAL A 87 16.77 14.97 3.00
CA VAL A 87 17.88 15.58 2.25
C VAL A 87 18.44 16.82 2.95
N ARG A 88 17.58 17.70 3.49
CA ARG A 88 18.02 18.90 4.24
C ARG A 88 18.79 18.58 5.52
N GLN A 89 18.62 17.36 6.05
CA GLN A 89 19.34 16.87 7.22
C GLN A 89 20.52 15.96 6.85
N GLU A 90 20.90 15.90 5.57
CA GLU A 90 21.95 15.03 5.06
C GLU A 90 21.70 13.53 5.33
N ARG A 91 20.42 13.15 5.49
CA ARG A 91 19.98 11.77 5.72
C ARG A 91 19.57 11.13 4.41
N TRP A 92 20.55 10.76 3.61
CA TRP A 92 20.34 10.32 2.23
C TRP A 92 19.64 8.97 2.13
N GLU A 93 19.90 8.06 3.08
CA GLU A 93 19.28 6.74 3.14
C GLU A 93 17.78 6.84 3.41
N ASP A 94 17.39 7.62 4.42
CA ASP A 94 15.99 7.85 4.75
C ASP A 94 15.25 8.60 3.63
N ALA A 95 15.96 9.49 2.91
CA ALA A 95 15.39 10.19 1.76
C ALA A 95 15.07 9.25 0.61
N ALA A 96 15.91 8.24 0.37
CA ALA A 96 15.71 7.25 -0.68
C ALA A 96 14.55 6.30 -0.36
N GLU A 97 14.37 5.93 0.91
CA GLU A 97 13.22 5.12 1.35
C GLU A 97 11.90 5.89 1.27
N ALA A 98 11.94 7.21 1.44
CA ALA A 98 10.77 8.07 1.41
C ALA A 98 10.28 8.46 -0.01
N TRP A 99 11.02 8.11 -1.07
CA TRP A 99 10.73 8.48 -2.47
C TRP A 99 10.15 7.31 -3.27
#